data_AF-A0A849Q230-F1
#
_entry.id   AF-A0A849Q230-F1
#
_cell.length_a   1.000
_cell.length_b   1.000
_cell.length_c   1.000
_cell.angle_alpha   90.00
_cell.angle_beta   90.00
_cell.angle_gamma   90.00
#
_symmetry.space_group_name_H-M   'P 1'
#
loop_
_entity.id
_entity.type
_entity.pdbx_description
1 polymer ?
#
loop_
_entity_poly.entity_id
_entity_poly.type
_entity_poly.pdbx_seq_one_letter_code
_entity_poly.pdbx_strand_id
1 'polypeptide(L)'
;MRDMLVICSEKDPASVNIRDRMLELGAFQESTTFEGRPVHEGHEGHIVTIGEESLFRNNVDAEVYNATGIKHKSVVYLSRHSSKTGHPSLTEI
;
A
#
# COMPACT_ATOMS: atom_id res chain seq x y z
N MET A 1 16.46 9.12 -4.02
CA MET A 1 15.21 9.37 -3.27
C MET A 1 14.36 8.12 -3.42
N ARG A 2 13.70 7.68 -2.35
CA ARG A 2 12.68 6.62 -2.43
C ARG A 2 11.39 7.31 -2.84
N ASP A 3 10.81 6.90 -3.95
CA ASP A 3 9.87 7.75 -4.68
C ASP A 3 8.42 7.25 -4.60
N MET A 4 8.19 6.00 -4.20
CA MET A 4 6.87 5.37 -4.19
C MET A 4 6.35 5.06 -2.78
N LEU A 5 5.09 5.42 -2.53
CA LEU A 5 4.32 4.96 -1.37
C LEU A 5 3.23 4.00 -1.84
N VAL A 6 3.31 2.74 -1.42
CA VAL A 6 2.32 1.71 -1.72
C VAL A 6 1.36 1.58 -0.55
N ILE A 7 0.07 1.73 -0.79
CA ILE A 7 -0.99 1.62 0.22
C ILE A 7 -1.73 0.31 0.04
N CYS A 8 -1.74 -0.51 1.09
CA CYS A 8 -2.44 -1.78 1.17
C CYS A 8 -3.57 -1.71 2.20
N SER A 9 -4.78 -2.17 1.85
CA SER A 9 -5.88 -2.33 2.80
C SER A 9 -5.97 -3.78 3.28
N GLU A 10 -6.10 -4.00 4.59
CA GLU A 10 -6.39 -5.34 5.15
C GLU A 10 -7.80 -5.84 4.83
N LYS A 11 -8.71 -4.93 4.43
CA LYS A 11 -10.08 -5.27 4.02
C LYS A 11 -10.17 -5.75 2.58
N ASP A 12 -9.08 -5.64 1.81
CA ASP A 12 -9.00 -6.07 0.42
C ASP A 12 -8.06 -7.28 0.26
N PRO A 13 -8.61 -8.49 0.01
CA PRO A 13 -7.81 -9.69 -0.16
C PRO A 13 -6.80 -9.62 -1.31
N ALA A 14 -7.10 -8.88 -2.38
CA ALA A 14 -6.15 -8.73 -3.49
C ALA A 14 -4.96 -7.86 -3.06
N SER A 15 -5.24 -6.78 -2.32
CA SER A 15 -4.20 -5.90 -1.77
C SER A 15 -3.27 -6.65 -0.84
N VAL A 16 -3.83 -7.43 0.08
CA VAL A 16 -3.06 -8.27 1.02
C VAL A 16 -2.20 -9.26 0.26
N ASN A 17 -2.76 -9.98 -0.72
CA ASN A 17 -2.01 -10.96 -1.50
C ASN A 17 -0.86 -10.30 -2.28
N ILE A 18 -1.10 -9.15 -2.93
CA ILE A 18 -0.05 -8.44 -3.68
C ILE A 18 1.04 -7.95 -2.72
N ARG A 19 0.67 -7.33 -1.59
CA ARG A 19 1.61 -6.89 -0.55
C ARG A 19 2.49 -8.06 -0.10
N ASP A 20 1.89 -9.17 0.26
CA ASP A 20 2.63 -10.32 0.81
C ASP A 20 3.64 -10.87 -0.21
N ARG A 21 3.27 -10.91 -1.51
CA ARG A 21 4.21 -11.27 -2.59
C ARG A 21 5.31 -10.23 -2.81
N MET A 22 5.02 -8.94 -2.68
CA MET A 22 6.05 -7.90 -2.73
C MET A 22 7.06 -8.05 -1.59
N LEU A 23 6.58 -8.33 -0.36
CA LEU A 23 7.43 -8.54 0.81
C LEU A 23 8.25 -9.83 0.72
N GLU A 24 7.68 -10.90 0.15
CA GLU A 24 8.35 -12.19 -0.04
C GLU A 24 9.49 -12.10 -1.08
N LEU A 25 9.25 -11.39 -2.19
CA LEU A 25 10.20 -11.33 -3.31
C LEU A 25 11.18 -10.16 -3.22
N GLY A 26 10.80 -9.09 -2.51
CA GLY A 26 11.56 -7.86 -2.42
C GLY A 26 12.46 -7.79 -1.18
N ALA A 27 13.52 -7.00 -1.25
CA ALA A 27 14.34 -6.66 -0.10
C ALA A 27 13.66 -5.54 0.72
N PHE A 28 12.63 -5.90 1.47
CA PHE A 28 11.93 -5.02 2.39
C PHE A 28 12.39 -5.24 3.84
N GLN A 29 12.44 -4.17 4.61
CA GLN A 29 12.71 -4.20 6.05
C GLN A 29 11.68 -3.34 6.79
N GLU A 30 11.34 -3.70 8.01
CA GLU A 30 10.50 -2.84 8.85
C GLU A 30 11.30 -1.61 9.29
N SER A 31 10.76 -0.40 9.06
CA SER A 31 11.45 0.85 9.41
C SER A 31 10.75 1.67 10.50
N THR A 32 9.42 1.64 10.53
CA THR A 32 8.60 2.36 11.51
C THR A 32 7.19 1.76 11.57
N THR A 33 6.26 2.43 12.24
CA THR A 33 4.86 2.04 12.31
C THR A 33 3.92 3.15 11.85
N PHE A 34 2.84 2.77 11.17
CA PHE A 34 1.70 3.62 10.83
C PHE A 34 0.41 2.93 11.29
N GLU A 35 -0.45 3.63 12.03
CA GLU A 35 -1.66 3.04 12.64
C GLU A 35 -1.40 1.73 13.44
N GLY A 36 -0.25 1.64 14.11
CA GLY A 36 0.16 0.45 14.86
C GLY A 36 0.59 -0.74 14.00
N ARG A 37 0.72 -0.57 12.68
CA ARG A 37 1.18 -1.59 11.72
C ARG A 37 2.58 -1.27 11.21
N PRO A 38 3.40 -2.27 10.87
CA PRO A 38 4.72 -2.03 10.33
C PRO A 38 4.65 -1.32 8.97
N VAL A 39 5.52 -0.33 8.80
CA VAL A 39 5.85 0.23 7.50
C VAL A 39 7.08 -0.50 6.98
N HIS A 40 6.96 -1.04 5.77
CA HIS A 40 8.05 -1.77 5.13
C HIS A 40 8.78 -0.85 4.16
N GLU A 41 10.07 -0.71 4.35
CA GLU A 41 10.98 0.09 3.55
C GLU A 41 11.75 -0.81 2.59
N GLY A 42 11.67 -0.51 1.30
CA GLY A 42 12.44 -1.15 0.25
C GLY A 42 13.38 -0.17 -0.45
N HIS A 43 14.09 -0.66 -1.47
CA HIS A 43 15.01 0.17 -2.25
C HIS A 43 14.29 1.36 -2.92
N GLU A 44 13.09 1.16 -3.44
CA GLU A 44 12.38 2.16 -4.27
C GLU A 44 11.27 2.91 -3.55
N GLY A 45 10.90 2.52 -2.34
CA GLY A 45 9.70 3.04 -1.70
C GLY A 45 9.37 2.44 -0.35
N HIS A 46 8.15 2.72 0.10
CA HIS A 46 7.57 2.18 1.34
C HIS A 46 6.23 1.51 1.05
N ILE A 47 5.93 0.46 1.80
CA ILE A 47 4.60 -0.15 1.84
C ILE A 47 3.99 0.15 3.20
N VAL A 48 2.78 0.73 3.19
CA VAL A 48 1.97 0.98 4.38
C VAL A 48 0.70 0.16 4.32
N THR A 49 0.27 -0.34 5.48
CA THR A 49 -0.97 -1.10 5.61
C THR A 49 -1.98 -0.30 6.43
N ILE A 50 -3.22 -0.20 5.94
CA ILE A 50 -4.36 0.42 6.64
C ILE A 50 -5.41 -0.64 7.01
N GLY A 51 -6.10 -0.43 8.13
CA GLY A 51 -7.13 -1.34 8.63
C GLY A 51 -8.51 -1.21 7.97
N GLU A 52 -8.69 -0.19 7.14
CA GLU A 52 -9.97 0.20 6.53
C GLU A 52 -9.92 0.04 5.00
N GLU A 53 -11.07 0.07 4.34
CA GLU A 53 -11.11 0.11 2.88
C GLU A 53 -10.48 1.40 2.35
N SER A 54 -9.56 1.28 1.40
CA SER A 54 -8.85 2.42 0.80
C SER A 54 -9.79 3.40 0.09
N LEU A 55 -10.92 2.91 -0.44
CA LEU A 55 -11.90 3.73 -1.17
C LEU A 55 -12.52 4.85 -0.33
N PHE A 56 -12.61 4.67 0.99
CA PHE A 56 -13.26 5.64 1.88
C PHE A 56 -12.30 6.52 2.67
N ARG A 57 -10.98 6.27 2.58
CA ARG A 57 -9.96 7.11 3.22
C ARG A 57 -9.37 8.10 2.24
N ASN A 58 -9.63 9.39 2.49
CA ASN A 58 -8.98 10.47 1.76
C ASN A 58 -7.64 10.82 2.44
N ASN A 59 -6.65 11.24 1.64
CA ASN A 59 -5.38 11.81 2.11
C ASN A 59 -4.52 10.90 3.00
N VAL A 60 -4.59 9.58 2.81
CA VAL A 60 -3.76 8.59 3.56
C VAL A 60 -2.27 8.90 3.42
N ASP A 61 -1.86 9.36 2.25
CA ASP A 61 -0.50 9.78 1.94
C ASP A 61 -0.01 10.95 2.82
N ALA A 62 -0.86 11.95 3.05
CA ALA A 62 -0.57 13.06 3.95
C ALA A 62 -0.52 12.60 5.42
N GLU A 63 -1.40 11.69 5.82
CA GLU A 63 -1.38 11.10 7.17
C GLU A 63 -0.10 10.30 7.41
N VAL A 64 0.34 9.50 6.44
CA VAL A 64 1.60 8.77 6.49
C VAL A 64 2.76 9.75 6.66
N TYR A 65 2.81 10.82 5.86
CA TYR A 65 3.85 11.84 5.99
C TYR A 65 3.84 12.48 7.39
N ASN A 66 2.68 12.86 7.91
CA ASN A 66 2.55 13.49 9.22
C ASN A 66 2.96 12.56 10.37
N ALA A 67 2.66 11.26 10.27
CA ALA A 67 2.96 10.28 11.30
C ALA A 67 4.42 9.78 11.27
N THR A 68 5.02 9.68 10.09
CA THR A 68 6.30 8.98 9.89
C THR A 68 7.43 9.85 9.33
N GLY A 69 7.10 11.03 8.79
CA GLY A 69 8.04 11.88 8.03
C GLY A 69 8.39 11.35 6.65
N ILE A 70 7.80 10.23 6.20
CA ILE A 70 8.09 9.61 4.91
C ILE A 70 7.60 10.48 3.75
N LYS A 71 8.54 10.99 2.97
CA LYS A 71 8.27 11.72 1.72
C LYS A 71 8.16 10.72 0.57
N HIS A 72 7.25 11.01 -0.36
CA HIS A 72 7.02 10.21 -1.56
C HIS A 72 6.71 11.15 -2.73
N LYS A 73 6.98 10.69 -3.96
CA LYS A 73 6.62 11.40 -5.20
C LYS A 73 5.36 10.85 -5.85
N SER A 74 5.04 9.59 -5.56
CA SER A 74 3.91 8.87 -6.15
C SER A 74 3.27 7.96 -5.12
N VAL A 75 1.97 7.76 -5.26
CA VAL A 75 1.16 6.89 -4.40
C VAL A 75 0.53 5.82 -5.26
N VAL A 76 0.64 4.57 -4.84
CA VAL A 76 0.06 3.40 -5.51
C VAL A 76 -0.89 2.72 -4.55
N TYR A 77 -2.16 2.62 -4.91
CA TYR A 77 -3.14 1.87 -4.14
C TYR A 77 -3.24 0.45 -4.69
N LEU A 78 -2.94 -0.53 -3.84
CA LEU A 78 -3.29 -1.91 -4.14
C LEU A 78 -4.79 -2.05 -3.88
N SER A 79 -5.56 -2.43 -4.88
CA SER A 79 -6.99 -2.70 -4.73
C SER A 79 -7.47 -3.76 -5.73
N ARG A 80 -8.54 -4.46 -5.35
CA ARG A 80 -9.27 -5.39 -6.20
C ARG A 80 -10.18 -4.62 -7.14
N HIS A 81 -10.02 -4.88 -8.43
CA HIS A 81 -11.06 -4.54 -9.40
C HIS A 81 -12.24 -5.52 -9.28
N SER A 82 -13.46 -5.01 -9.08
CA SER A 82 -14.67 -5.81 -8.98
C SER A 82 -15.67 -5.43 -10.08
N SER A 83 -15.89 -6.34 -11.04
CA SER A 83 -16.83 -6.15 -12.15
C SER A 83 -17.92 -7.22 -12.16
N LYS A 84 -19.12 -6.88 -12.66
CA LYS A 84 -20.26 -7.81 -12.72
C LYS A 84 -20.09 -8.94 -13.75
N THR A 85 -19.14 -8.82 -14.66
CA THR A 85 -18.89 -9.79 -15.74
C THR A 85 -18.03 -10.97 -15.31
N GLY A 86 -17.42 -10.92 -14.12
CA GLY A 86 -16.61 -12.01 -13.57
C GLY A 86 -15.35 -12.33 -14.39
N HIS A 87 -14.95 -11.45 -15.31
CA HIS A 87 -13.79 -11.66 -16.16
C HIS A 87 -12.50 -11.43 -15.37
N PRO A 88 -11.53 -12.36 -15.39
CA PRO A 88 -10.22 -12.13 -14.80
C PRO A 88 -9.50 -11.00 -15.53
N SER A 89 -9.09 -9.95 -14.81
CA SER A 89 -8.38 -8.81 -15.39
C SER A 89 -7.36 -8.25 -14.41
N LEU A 90 -6.25 -7.73 -14.94
CA LEU A 90 -5.34 -6.81 -14.25
C LEU A 90 -5.59 -5.41 -14.81
N THR A 91 -5.87 -4.44 -13.95
CA THR A 91 -6.25 -3.07 -14.35
C THR A 91 -5.44 -2.04 -13.60
N GLU A 92 -5.05 -0.97 -14.30
CA GLU A 92 -4.51 0.28 -13.73
C GLU A 92 -5.59 1.35 -13.94
N ILE A 93 -6.06 1.97 -12.85
CA ILE A 93 -7.15 2.98 -12.85
C ILE A 93 -6.70 4.17 -12.00
#